data_AF-A0A415ELY3-F1
#
_entry.id   AF-A0A415ELY3-F1
#
_cell.length_a   1.000
_cell.length_b   1.000
_cell.length_c   1.000
_cell.angle_alpha   90.00
_cell.angle_beta   90.00
_cell.angle_gamma   90.00
#
_symmetry.space_group_name_H-M   'P 1'
#
loop_
_entity.id
_entity.type
_entity.pdbx_description
1 polymer ?
#
loop_
_entity_poly.entity_id
_entity_poly.type
_entity_poly.pdbx_seq_one_letter_code
_entity_poly.pdbx_strand_id
1 'polypeptide(L)' 'MGLIKLIRKSQELKQTQMAKRLNISYSHYVKLENGFVNPSFKVLQRIKKEFKEVDMNEFFR' A
#
# COMPACT_ATOMS: atom_id res chain seq x y z
N MET A 1 0.77 -12.97 3.74
CA MET A 1 1.71 -11.83 3.86
C MET A 1 1.17 -10.74 2.93
N GLY A 2 0.64 -9.63 3.46
CA GLY A 2 -0.14 -8.69 2.65
C GLY A 2 0.66 -8.04 1.51
N LEU A 3 0.07 -7.94 0.32
CA LEU A 3 0.71 -7.42 -0.90
C LEU A 3 1.35 -6.03 -0.71
N ILE A 4 0.72 -5.16 0.06
CA ILE A 4 1.24 -3.81 0.37
C ILE A 4 2.59 -3.89 1.07
N LYS A 5 2.76 -4.86 1.97
CA LYS A 5 4.02 -5.09 2.68
C LYS A 5 5.11 -5.54 1.72
N LEU A 6 4.78 -6.35 0.72
CA LEU A 6 5.71 -6.80 -0.31
C LEU A 6 6.16 -5.63 -1.17
N ILE A 7 5.23 -4.84 -1.70
CA ILE A 7 5.52 -3.64 -2.49
C ILE A 7 6.43 -2.69 -1.73
N ARG A 8 6.09 -2.39 -0.47
CA ARG A 8 6.90 -1.51 0.38
C ARG A 8 8.32 -2.06 0.57
N LYS A 9 8.46 -3.37 0.80
CA LYS A 9 9.77 -4.02 0.98
C LYS A 9 10.59 -4.04 -0.31
N SER A 10 9.97 -4.30 -1.46
CA SER A 10 10.64 -4.23 -2.77
C SER A 10 11.17 -2.84 -3.12
N GLN A 11 10.65 -1.81 -2.46
CA GLN A 11 11.04 -0.41 -2.64
C GLN A 11 11.95 0.08 -1.48
N GLU A 12 12.32 -0.81 -0.56
CA GLU A 12 13.13 -0.52 0.64
C GLU A 12 12.58 0.64 1.50
N LEU A 13 11.26 0.83 1.49
CA LEU A 13 10.61 1.92 2.19
C LEU A 13 10.23 1.55 3.63
N LYS A 14 10.37 2.52 4.54
CA LYS A 14 9.73 2.47 5.86
C LYS A 14 8.23 2.71 5.72
N GLN A 15 7.44 2.16 6.65
CA GLN A 15 5.98 2.34 6.67
C GLN A 15 5.57 3.83 6.69
N THR A 16 6.33 4.68 7.39
CA THR A 16 6.12 6.14 7.42
C THR A 16 6.38 6.81 6.07
N GLN A 17 7.42 6.38 5.34
CA GLN A 17 7.71 6.90 4.00
C GLN A 17 6.65 6.47 3.00
N MET A 18 6.19 5.22 3.11
CA MET A 18 5.12 4.68 2.27
C MET A 18 3.80 5.42 2.49
N ALA A 19 3.44 5.67 3.75
CA ALA A 19 2.26 6.46 4.10
C ALA A 19 2.33 7.89 3.50
N LYS A 20 3.50 8.55 3.58
CA LYS A 20 3.71 9.87 2.97
C LYS A 20 3.56 9.85 1.45
N ARG A 21 4.16 8.87 0.76
CA ARG A 21 4.02 8.73 -0.71
C ARG A 21 2.57 8.50 -1.15
N LEU A 22 1.85 7.64 -0.42
CA LEU A 22 0.43 7.41 -0.66
C LEU A 22 -0.47 8.53 -0.12
N ASN A 23 0.09 9.60 0.45
CA ASN A 23 -0.63 10.72 1.03
C ASN A 23 -1.75 10.28 2.00
N ILE A 24 -1.46 9.28 2.82
CA ILE A 24 -2.36 8.78 3.89
C ILE A 24 -1.68 8.90 5.24
N SER A 25 -2.48 8.89 6.31
CA SER A 25 -1.92 8.88 7.65
C SER A 25 -1.17 7.57 7.91
N TYR A 26 -0.07 7.67 8.67
CA TYR A 26 0.73 6.52 9.07
C TYR A 26 -0.11 5.43 9.72
N SER A 27 -0.99 5.80 10.66
CA SER A 27 -1.87 4.86 11.36
C SER A 27 -2.82 4.13 10.40
N HIS A 28 -3.33 4.83 9.37
CA HIS A 28 -4.15 4.21 8.34
C HIS A 28 -3.33 3.22 7.50
N TYR A 29 -2.11 3.60 7.08
CA TYR A 29 -1.21 2.71 6.36
C TYR A 29 -0.86 1.44 7.16
N VAL A 30 -0.57 1.57 8.46
CA VAL A 30 -0.24 0.42 9.32
C VAL A 30 -1.43 -0.53 9.44
N LYS A 31 -2.64 0.01 9.66
CA LYS A 31 -3.86 -0.80 9.70
C LYS A 31 -4.07 -1.54 8.37
N LEU A 32 -3.84 -0.85 7.27
CA LEU A 32 -3.98 -1.37 5.92
C LEU A 32 -2.96 -2.49 5.62
N GLU A 33 -1.68 -2.26 5.93
CA GLU A 33 -0.61 -3.24 5.70
C GLU A 33 -0.81 -4.52 6.54
N ASN A 34 -1.33 -4.37 7.76
CA ASN A 34 -1.61 -5.48 8.66
C ASN A 34 -2.97 -6.16 8.42
N GLY A 35 -3.77 -5.68 7.44
CA GLY A 35 -5.06 -6.28 7.11
C GLY A 35 -6.22 -5.94 8.07
N PHE A 36 -6.04 -4.95 8.96
CA PHE A 36 -7.13 -4.47 9.82
C PHE A 36 -8.19 -3.67 9.06
N VAL A 37 -7.84 -3.11 7.91
CA VAL A 37 -8.75 -2.37 7.04
C VAL A 37 -8.50 -2.76 5.58
N ASN A 38 -9.57 -2.82 4.78
CA ASN A 38 -9.44 -3.02 3.35
C ASN A 38 -9.02 -1.71 2.64
N PRO A 39 -8.16 -1.80 1.61
CA PRO A 39 -7.83 -0.65 0.79
C PRO A 39 -9.08 -0.09 0.12
N SER A 40 -9.37 1.18 0.35
CA SER A 40 -10.38 1.89 -0.42
C SER A 40 -9.91 2.09 -1.86
N PHE A 41 -10.86 2.31 -2.78
CA PHE A 41 -10.56 2.60 -4.18
C PHE A 41 -9.53 3.74 -4.36
N LYS A 42 -9.61 4.79 -3.54
CA LYS A 42 -8.63 5.89 -3.55
C LYS A 42 -7.22 5.43 -3.22
N VAL A 43 -7.06 4.51 -2.26
CA VAL A 43 -5.75 3.96 -1.89
C VAL A 43 -5.21 3.10 -3.02
N LEU A 44 -6.04 2.25 -3.61
CA LEU A 44 -5.68 1.44 -4.79
C LEU A 44 -5.22 2.31 -5.96
N GLN A 45 -5.95 3.40 -6.28
CA GLN A 45 -5.55 4.34 -7.32
C GLN A 45 -4.20 5.01 -7.04
N ARG A 46 -3.93 5.40 -5.78
CA ARG A 46 -2.65 5.99 -5.40
C ARG A 46 -1.51 4.99 -5.48
N ILE A 47 -1.74 3.75 -5.06
CA ILE A 47 -0.77 2.66 -5.20
C ILE A 47 -0.45 2.44 -6.69
N LYS A 48 -1.46 2.37 -7.57
CA LYS A 48 -1.22 2.20 -9.01
C LYS A 48 -0.50 3.39 -9.65
N LYS A 49 -0.76 4.61 -9.15
CA LYS A 49 -0.09 5.83 -9.62
C LYS A 49 1.38 5.88 -9.20
N GLU A 50 1.69 5.52 -7.96
CA GLU A 50 3.04 5.51 -7.42
C GLU A 50 3.85 4.29 -7.90
N PHE A 51 3.21 3.15 -8.06
CA PHE A 51 3.82 1.89 -8.46
C PHE A 51 3.16 1.36 -9.73
N LYS A 52 3.70 1.80 -10.88
CA LYS A 52 3.18 1.42 -12.20
C LYS A 52 3.27 -0.09 -12.46
N GLU A 53 4.32 -0.73 -11.94
CA GLU A 53 4.64 -2.15 -12.11
C GLU A 53 3.82 -3.09 -11.22
N VAL A 54 3.03 -2.56 -10.29
CA VAL A 54 2.19 -3.39 -9.42
C VAL A 54 0.97 -3.88 -10.21
N ASP A 55 0.81 -5.19 -10.27
CA ASP A 55 -0.43 -5.83 -10.71
C ASP A 55 -1.49 -5.69 -9.61
N MET A 56 -2.57 -4.99 -9.93
CA MET A 56 -3.67 -4.77 -9.01
C MET A 56 -4.49 -6.04 -8.78
N ASN A 57 -4.42 -7.02 -9.68
CA ASN A 57 -5.12 -8.30 -9.55
C ASN A 57 -4.63 -9.10 -8.33
N GLU A 58 -3.38 -8.90 -7.92
CA GLU A 58 -2.81 -9.54 -6.74
C GLU A 58 -3.47 -9.05 -5.43
N PHE A 59 -4.20 -7.92 -5.45
CA PHE A 59 -5.00 -7.46 -4.30
C PHE A 59 -6.32 -8.21 -4.12
N PHE A 60 -6.81 -8.88 -5.18
CA PHE A 60 -8.12 -9.53 -5.23
C PHE A 60 -8.02 -11.06 -5.24
N ARG A 61 -6.81 -11.60 -5.05
CA ARG A 61 -6.50 -13.03 -5.13
C ARG A 61 -6.48 -13.71 -3.76
#